data_AF-A0A658BL60-F1
#
_entry.id   AF-A0A658BL60-F1
#
_cell.length_a   1.000
_cell.length_b   1.000
_cell.length_c   1.000
_cell.angle_alpha   90.00
_cell.angle_beta   90.00
_cell.angle_gamma   90.00
#
_symmetry.space_group_name_H-M   'P 1'
#
loop_
_entity.id
_entity.type
_entity.pdbx_description
1 polymer ?
#
loop_
_entity_poly.entity_id
_entity_poly.type
_entity_poly.pdbx_seq_one_letter_code
_entity_poly.pdbx_strand_id
1 'polypeptide(L)' 'RMIDANRFAPYHVKVVTENGVVYLMGMVTRKEAEDAAEIARTTTDVRRVVKVFEYLD' A
#
# COMPACT_ATOMS: atom_id res chain seq x y z
N ARG A 1 4.39 -27.75 -2.45
CA ARG A 1 5.22 -27.21 -1.35
C ARG A 1 5.81 -25.90 -1.85
N MET A 2 5.27 -24.76 -1.41
CA MET A 2 5.84 -23.44 -1.67
C MET A 2 6.46 -22.96 -0.37
N ILE A 3 7.71 -23.33 -0.13
CA ILE A 3 8.49 -22.83 1.00
C ILE A 3 9.86 -22.47 0.42
N ASP A 4 9.95 -21.25 -0.08
CA ASP A 4 11.23 -20.54 -0.18
C ASP A 4 11.02 -19.20 0.55
N ALA A 5 10.74 -19.33 1.86
CA ALA A 5 10.28 -18.27 2.74
C ALA A 5 11.43 -17.38 3.27
N ASN A 6 12.58 -17.36 2.58
CA ASN A 6 13.74 -16.58 2.99
C ASN A 6 14.37 -15.77 1.84
N ARG A 7 13.67 -15.65 0.71
CA ARG A 7 14.17 -14.93 -0.48
C ARG A 7 13.30 -13.76 -0.95
N PHE A 8 12.18 -13.54 -0.28
CA PHE A 8 11.38 -12.33 -0.45
C PHE A 8 11.47 -11.58 0.87
N ALA A 9 11.95 -10.34 0.84
CA ALA A 9 11.54 -9.33 1.79
C ALA A 9 10.40 -8.58 1.10
N PRO A 10 9.14 -9.04 1.21
CA PRO A 10 8.03 -8.24 0.72
C PRO A 10 7.93 -7.12 1.74
N TYR A 11 8.27 -5.91 1.35
CA TYR A 11 7.56 -4.78 1.91
C TYR A 11 6.08 -5.07 1.58
N HIS A 12 5.37 -5.72 2.51
CA HIS A 12 4.05 -6.33 2.33
C HIS A 12 3.01 -5.20 2.23
N VAL A 13 3.07 -4.44 1.15
CA VAL A 13 2.07 -3.43 0.84
C VAL A 13 0.95 -4.10 0.09
N LYS A 14 -0.22 -4.20 0.71
CA LYS A 14 -1.44 -4.69 0.11
C LYS A 14 -2.28 -3.49 -0.34
N VAL A 15 -2.62 -3.47 -1.62
CA VAL A 15 -3.52 -2.46 -2.19
C VAL A 15 -4.83 -3.11 -2.57
N VAL A 16 -5.94 -2.54 -2.11
CA VAL A 16 -7.30 -2.98 -2.47
C VAL A 16 -8.08 -1.78 -2.95
N THR A 17 -8.70 -1.88 -4.12
CA THR A 17 -9.57 -0.83 -4.65
C THR A 17 -11.00 -1.33 -4.70
N GLU A 18 -11.91 -0.59 -4.08
CA GLU A 18 -13.33 -0.92 -4.05
C GLU A 18 -14.17 0.34 -4.29
N ASN A 19 -15.01 0.31 -5.33
CA ASN A 19 -15.91 1.41 -5.67
C ASN A 19 -15.20 2.79 -5.69
N GLY A 20 -14.03 2.90 -6.31
CA GLY A 20 -13.24 4.15 -6.35
C GLY A 20 -12.61 4.57 -5.02
N VAL A 21 -12.62 3.72 -4.00
CA VAL A 21 -11.87 3.89 -2.76
C VAL A 21 -10.65 2.98 -2.79
N VAL A 22 -9.46 3.56 -2.63
CA VAL A 22 -8.20 2.81 -2.59
C VAL A 22 -7.76 2.67 -1.14
N TYR A 23 -7.58 1.43 -0.70
CA TYR A 23 -7.07 1.07 0.61
C TYR A 23 -5.62 0.63 0.47
N LEU A 24 -4.71 1.42 1.03
CA LEU A 24 -3.29 1.12 1.08
C LEU A 24 -2.96 0.55 2.46
N MET A 25 -2.47 -0.68 2.52
CA MET A 25 -2.18 -1.40 3.76
C MET A 25 -0.75 -1.90 3.77
N GLY A 26 -0.12 -1.96 4.94
CA GLY A 26 1.19 -2.61 5.10
C GLY A 26 2.16 -1.85 5.99
N MET A 27 3.34 -2.44 6.20
CA MET A 27 4.44 -1.82 6.90
C MET A 27 5.26 -0.97 5.92
N VAL A 28 5.28 0.34 6.13
CA VAL A 28 5.94 1.31 5.24
C VAL A 28 6.59 2.42 6.05
N THR A 29 7.57 3.10 5.47
CA THR A 29 8.07 4.37 6.03
C THR A 29 7.05 5.49 5.79
N ARG A 30 7.16 6.58 6.57
CA ARG A 30 6.28 7.76 6.37
C ARG A 30 6.39 8.33 4.96
N LYS A 31 7.60 8.34 4.40
CA LYS A 31 7.87 8.79 3.04
C LYS A 31 7.15 7.92 2.00
N GLU A 32 7.29 6.60 2.11
CA GLU A 32 6.61 5.66 1.19
C GLU A 32 5.09 5.77 1.28
N ALA A 33 4.53 6.01 2.47
CA ALA A 33 3.10 6.21 2.64
C ALA A 33 2.58 7.48 1.96
N GLU A 34 3.35 8.56 1.98
CA GLU A 34 3.02 9.82 1.29
C GLU A 34 3.10 9.62 -0.22
N ASP A 35 4.22 9.07 -0.70
CA ASP A 35 4.45 8.80 -2.13
C ASP A 35 3.34 7.88 -2.69
N ALA A 36 3.00 6.79 -1.97
CA ALA A 36 1.95 5.86 -2.38
C ALA A 36 0.55 6.51 -2.39
N ALA A 37 0.26 7.40 -1.43
CA ALA A 37 -1.01 8.10 -1.38
C ALA A 37 -1.14 9.12 -2.52
N GLU A 38 -0.06 9.80 -2.90
CA GLU A 38 -0.05 10.73 -4.02
C GLU A 38 -0.30 10.00 -5.35
N ILE A 39 0.40 8.88 -5.57
CA ILE A 39 0.18 8.03 -6.75
C ILE A 39 -1.26 7.51 -6.80
N ALA A 40 -1.78 7.01 -5.68
CA ALA A 40 -3.16 6.52 -5.63
C ALA A 40 -4.20 7.63 -5.92
N ARG A 41 -3.93 8.88 -5.51
CA ARG A 41 -4.84 10.02 -5.76
C ARG A 41 -4.80 10.53 -7.19
N THR A 42 -3.71 10.35 -7.93
CA THR A 42 -3.59 10.77 -9.33
C THR A 42 -4.24 9.77 -10.30
N THR A 43 -4.64 8.59 -9.81
CA THR A 43 -5.31 7.58 -10.61
C THR A 43 -6.76 7.98 -10.91
N THR A 44 -7.15 7.87 -12.18
CA THR A 44 -8.52 8.17 -12.65
C THR A 44 -9.55 7.32 -11.91
N ASP A 45 -10.72 7.89 -11.62
CA ASP A 45 -11.84 7.28 -10.88
C ASP A 45 -11.58 6.96 -9.39
N VAL A 46 -10.44 7.40 -8.84
CA VAL A 46 -10.20 7.37 -7.39
C VAL A 46 -10.89 8.56 -6.73
N ARG A 47 -11.90 8.25 -5.91
CA ARG A 47 -12.67 9.21 -5.12
C ARG A 47 -12.10 9.43 -3.72
N ARG A 48 -11.42 8.42 -3.18
CA ARG A 48 -10.84 8.48 -1.82
C ARG A 48 -9.67 7.51 -1.68
N VAL A 49 -8.65 7.92 -0.94
CA VAL A 49 -7.54 7.06 -0.53
C VAL A 49 -7.56 6.93 0.98
N VAL A 50 -7.56 5.69 1.47
CA VAL A 50 -7.52 5.34 2.88
C VAL A 50 -6.17 4.68 3.16
N LYS A 51 -5.40 5.30 4.07
CA LYS A 51 -4.08 4.84 4.49
C LYS A 51 -4.23 4.00 5.75
N VAL A 52 -3.90 2.72 5.66
CA VAL A 52 -3.91 1.73 6.76
C VAL A 52 -2.51 1.18 6.91
N PHE A 53 -1.58 2.08 7.18
CA PHE A 53 -0.16 1.77 7.28
C PHE A 53 0.26 1.58 8.72
N GLU A 54 1.18 0.64 8.92
CA GLU A 54 2.02 0.58 10.10
C GLU A 54 3.35 1.23 9.74
N TYR A 55 3.77 2.23 10.50
CA TYR A 55 4.96 3.02 10.15
C TYR A 55 6.23 2.40 10.74
N LEU A 56 7.20 2.09 9.88
CA LEU A 56 8.50 1.50 10.23
C LEU A 56 9.54 2.54 10.72
N ASP A 57 9.09 3.69 11.23
CA ASP A 57 9.96 4.80 11.67
C ASP A 57 11.02 4.35 12.70
#